data_AF-A0A9X4HZA2-F1
#
_entry.id   AF-A0A9X4HZA2-F1
#
_cell.length_a   1.000
_cell.length_b   1.000
_cell.length_c   1.000
_cell.angle_alpha   90.00
_cell.angle_beta   90.00
_cell.angle_gamma   90.00
#
_symmetry.space_group_name_H-M   'P 1'
#
loop_
_entity.id
_entity.type
_entity.pdbx_description
1 polymer ?
#
loop_
_entity_poly.entity_id
_entity_poly.type
_entity_poly.pdbx_seq_one_letter_code
_entity_poly.pdbx_strand_id
1 'polypeptide(L)'
;MNAIFGMDSQGKPESVAKSSPQAVTLSDAQKQAISNSKFFEAGASMSLLGHPGKVGDVFDQQALMLATLLRHGFSEQSQAGGTLVYYQGREQLLRDVLQASIAPLSAQSDQIGRMMSSDQALQPWLLDTLSTPLQGLLNGTGKQSHVEFLTKIRSLSAFGTTVWQLMNPVEHLKQPELHAQHKAANSAACAALLREAGFDAQANDFADRFKEFSSKTRTPAFDSPLSRARSERMPMVEVGGVRRPVKGVYEDAAKLGLGFGLVVQNTADPDGVEQAALRAVLGERNQNINAIAREGAPIADLTRPFTMSETDMENVPEAYTQLGLTDMLDQYAMLHGTGINRWQVFGTFAMESNLQGLPSAGAQSGGTCDILLALNTLNPESIYGNAALALPAGLGIAAFMNFGGYHTFAETFPIAEAAAANTPYVPSNSVATHQPDLYQRMEKVAERCSPEGSEKLAQFRQSHAQVLETLRQQHPDVESPAPSVEFHASAQQIADWRTRN
;
A
#
# COMPACT_ATOMS: atom_id res chain seq x y z
N MET A 1 -26.87 -6.29 -26.00
CA MET A 1 -26.08 -6.97 -27.04
C MET A 1 -25.46 -5.90 -27.92
N ASN A 2 -24.22 -6.15 -28.33
CA ASN A 2 -23.32 -5.34 -29.17
C ASN A 2 -22.53 -4.25 -28.45
N ALA A 3 -21.24 -4.26 -28.76
CA ALA A 3 -20.12 -3.73 -28.01
C ALA A 3 -19.31 -2.80 -28.94
N ILE A 4 -18.56 -1.86 -28.34
CA ILE A 4 -17.33 -1.21 -28.87
C ILE A 4 -17.63 -0.19 -30.02
N PHE A 5 -17.13 1.06 -30.05
CA PHE A 5 -15.74 1.49 -30.24
C PHE A 5 -15.56 2.96 -29.80
N GLY A 6 -14.33 3.30 -29.36
CA GLY A 6 -13.89 4.64 -28.97
C GLY A 6 -13.71 5.63 -30.12
N MET A 7 -14.64 5.66 -31.08
CA MET A 7 -14.79 6.72 -32.07
C MET A 7 -16.30 6.90 -32.32
N ASP A 8 -16.79 8.13 -32.32
CA ASP A 8 -18.17 8.43 -32.67
C ASP A 8 -18.44 8.19 -34.17
N SER A 9 -19.69 8.35 -34.59
CA SER A 9 -20.10 8.19 -35.99
C SER A 9 -19.45 9.19 -36.97
N GLN A 10 -18.64 10.13 -36.47
CA GLN A 10 -17.86 11.09 -37.25
C GLN A 10 -16.35 10.80 -37.18
N GLY A 11 -15.92 9.71 -36.56
CA GLY A 11 -14.51 9.36 -36.41
C GLY A 11 -13.77 10.24 -35.40
N LYS A 12 -14.49 10.85 -34.44
CA LYS A 12 -13.89 11.60 -33.32
C LYS A 12 -13.84 10.73 -32.07
N PRO A 13 -12.82 10.87 -31.19
CA PRO A 13 -12.79 10.16 -29.92
C PRO A 13 -14.07 10.40 -29.10
N GLU A 14 -14.68 9.35 -28.55
CA GLU A 14 -15.84 9.50 -27.66
C GLU A 14 -15.46 10.39 -26.45
N SER A 15 -16.24 11.44 -26.20
CA SER A 15 -15.89 12.53 -25.27
C SER A 15 -16.00 12.21 -23.78
N VAL A 16 -16.17 10.93 -23.38
CA VAL A 16 -16.44 10.56 -21.98
C VAL A 16 -15.68 9.30 -21.61
N ALA A 17 -14.79 9.40 -20.61
CA ALA A 17 -14.23 8.24 -19.92
C ALA A 17 -15.34 7.53 -19.14
N LYS A 18 -15.65 6.29 -19.51
CA LYS A 18 -16.68 5.48 -18.84
C LYS A 18 -15.99 4.45 -17.94
N SER A 19 -16.29 4.50 -16.64
CA SER A 19 -15.95 3.44 -15.68
C SER A 19 -17.04 2.38 -15.69
N SER A 20 -16.67 1.11 -15.89
CA SER A 20 -17.56 -0.04 -15.77
C SER A 20 -16.90 -1.18 -14.99
N PRO A 21 -17.65 -2.19 -14.54
CA PRO A 21 -17.09 -3.42 -13.97
C PRO A 21 -16.07 -4.13 -14.89
N GLN A 22 -16.07 -3.82 -16.20
CA GLN A 22 -15.17 -4.34 -17.22
C GLN A 22 -13.91 -3.46 -17.45
N ALA A 23 -13.71 -2.42 -16.63
CA ALA A 23 -12.60 -1.43 -16.61
C ALA A 23 -12.95 -0.02 -17.14
N VAL A 24 -12.01 0.92 -16.94
CA VAL A 24 -12.04 2.26 -17.53
C VAL A 24 -11.70 2.14 -19.02
N THR A 25 -12.57 2.64 -19.88
CA THR A 25 -12.23 2.75 -21.32
C THR A 25 -11.29 3.94 -21.51
N LEU A 26 -10.08 3.66 -21.99
CA LEU A 26 -9.01 4.64 -22.22
C LEU A 26 -8.60 4.63 -23.70
N SER A 27 -8.26 5.80 -24.25
CA SER A 27 -7.61 5.88 -25.57
C SER A 27 -6.22 5.25 -25.53
N ASP A 28 -5.68 4.86 -26.69
CA ASP A 28 -4.34 4.26 -26.73
C ASP A 28 -3.26 5.24 -26.27
N ALA A 29 -3.44 6.54 -26.53
CA ALA A 29 -2.56 7.59 -26.03
C ALA A 29 -2.62 7.74 -24.50
N GLN A 30 -3.82 7.64 -23.91
CA GLN A 30 -3.99 7.61 -22.45
C GLN A 30 -3.33 6.37 -21.82
N LYS A 31 -3.45 5.19 -22.45
CA LYS A 31 -2.75 3.98 -22.00
C LYS A 31 -1.24 4.18 -22.02
N GLN A 32 -0.69 4.75 -23.09
CA GLN A 32 0.74 5.04 -23.21
C GLN A 32 1.22 6.06 -22.17
N ALA A 33 0.44 7.10 -21.87
CA ALA A 33 0.76 8.07 -20.82
C ALA A 33 0.80 7.41 -19.43
N ILE A 34 -0.11 6.47 -19.15
CA ILE A 34 -0.12 5.69 -17.91
C ILE A 34 1.11 4.78 -17.84
N SER A 35 1.43 4.06 -18.93
CA SER A 35 2.63 3.22 -19.02
C SER A 35 3.91 4.02 -18.81
N ASN A 36 4.01 5.21 -19.41
CA ASN A 36 5.10 6.15 -19.20
C ASN A 36 5.28 6.48 -17.71
N SER A 37 4.18 6.77 -17.00
CA SER A 37 4.25 7.05 -15.57
C SER A 37 4.61 5.83 -14.71
N LYS A 38 4.21 4.60 -15.09
CA LYS A 38 4.66 3.38 -14.40
C LYS A 38 6.18 3.22 -14.49
N PHE A 39 6.76 3.43 -15.67
CA PHE A 39 8.21 3.36 -15.85
C PHE A 39 8.95 4.43 -15.05
N PHE A 40 8.43 5.65 -15.01
CA PHE A 40 8.95 6.70 -14.14
C PHE A 40 8.92 6.28 -12.66
N GLU A 41 7.76 5.89 -12.13
CA GLU A 41 7.65 5.52 -10.72
C GLU A 41 8.54 4.31 -10.39
N ALA A 42 8.67 3.33 -11.28
CA ALA A 42 9.58 2.19 -11.11
C ALA A 42 11.06 2.64 -11.01
N GLY A 43 11.51 3.45 -11.95
CA GLY A 43 12.88 4.00 -11.94
C GLY A 43 13.17 4.86 -10.71
N ALA A 44 12.21 5.71 -10.32
CA ALA A 44 12.29 6.54 -9.13
C ALA A 44 12.34 5.70 -7.84
N SER A 45 11.47 4.68 -7.72
CA SER A 45 11.47 3.74 -6.59
C SER A 45 12.80 3.01 -6.46
N MET A 46 13.31 2.42 -7.54
CA MET A 46 14.58 1.70 -7.51
C MET A 46 15.75 2.64 -7.15
N SER A 47 15.71 3.89 -7.64
CA SER A 47 16.71 4.90 -7.28
C SER A 47 16.71 5.22 -5.78
N LEU A 48 15.52 5.45 -5.19
CA LEU A 48 15.37 5.71 -3.76
C LEU A 48 15.71 4.49 -2.89
N LEU A 49 15.37 3.27 -3.35
CA LEU A 49 15.68 2.03 -2.64
C LEU A 49 17.16 1.68 -2.70
N GLY A 50 17.82 1.95 -3.84
CA GLY A 50 19.24 1.67 -4.03
C GLY A 50 20.17 2.70 -3.38
N HIS A 51 19.70 3.95 -3.23
CA HIS A 51 20.49 5.07 -2.70
C HIS A 51 19.71 5.84 -1.62
N PRO A 52 19.31 5.20 -0.50
CA PRO A 52 18.30 5.75 0.39
C PRO A 52 18.73 6.99 1.19
N GLY A 53 20.03 7.22 1.41
CA GLY A 53 20.51 8.38 2.20
C GLY A 53 19.79 8.51 3.55
N LYS A 54 19.32 9.72 3.88
CA LYS A 54 18.53 10.01 5.09
C LYS A 54 17.19 9.27 5.14
N VAL A 55 16.62 8.87 4.00
CA VAL A 55 15.46 7.97 3.99
C VAL A 55 15.83 6.67 4.72
N GLY A 56 17.01 6.12 4.41
CA GLY A 56 17.55 4.92 5.06
C GLY A 56 17.78 5.13 6.56
N ASP A 57 18.40 6.26 6.95
CA ASP A 57 18.68 6.58 8.35
C ASP A 57 17.41 6.60 9.22
N VAL A 58 16.31 7.17 8.70
CA VAL A 58 15.01 7.17 9.38
C VAL A 58 14.54 5.74 9.63
N PHE A 59 14.59 4.88 8.61
CA PHE A 59 14.13 3.50 8.74
C PHE A 59 15.07 2.65 9.59
N ASP A 60 16.39 2.90 9.58
CA ASP A 60 17.35 2.26 10.46
C ASP A 60 17.05 2.56 11.93
N GLN A 61 16.81 3.83 12.26
CA GLN A 61 16.46 4.24 13.62
C GLN A 61 15.17 3.55 14.08
N GLN A 62 14.11 3.61 13.27
CA GLN A 62 12.81 3.05 13.63
C GLN A 62 12.84 1.51 13.68
N ALA A 63 13.58 0.86 12.78
CA ALA A 63 13.79 -0.59 12.80
C ALA A 63 14.54 -1.03 14.07
N LEU A 64 15.56 -0.30 14.50
CA LEU A 64 16.27 -0.59 15.75
C LEU A 64 15.35 -0.47 16.98
N MET A 65 14.48 0.55 17.01
CA MET A 65 13.49 0.70 18.07
C MET A 65 12.50 -0.46 18.07
N LEU A 66 12.00 -0.85 16.90
CA LEU A 66 11.13 -2.03 16.75
C LEU A 66 11.85 -3.31 17.21
N ALA A 67 13.11 -3.52 16.82
CA ALA A 67 13.89 -4.69 17.22
C ALA A 67 14.03 -4.76 18.76
N THR A 68 14.27 -3.62 19.40
CA THR A 68 14.32 -3.53 20.86
C THR A 68 12.97 -3.90 21.48
N LEU A 69 11.87 -3.31 21.01
CA LEU A 69 10.52 -3.64 21.48
C LEU A 69 10.21 -5.14 21.35
N LEU A 70 10.51 -5.71 20.18
CA LEU A 70 10.26 -7.13 19.89
C LEU A 70 11.12 -8.06 20.76
N ARG A 71 12.40 -7.73 21.00
CA ARG A 71 13.25 -8.49 21.94
C ARG A 71 12.62 -8.60 23.33
N HIS A 72 12.06 -7.50 23.83
CA HIS A 72 11.35 -7.50 25.10
C HIS A 72 10.03 -8.29 24.99
N GLY A 73 9.19 -8.01 24.00
CA GLY A 73 7.89 -8.65 23.85
C GLY A 73 7.94 -10.17 23.66
N PHE A 74 8.99 -10.67 23.00
CA PHE A 74 9.22 -12.11 22.80
C PHE A 74 9.80 -12.81 24.04
N SER A 75 10.42 -12.08 24.96
CA SER A 75 11.03 -12.67 26.16
C SER A 75 9.98 -13.30 27.07
N GLU A 76 10.25 -14.52 27.54
CA GLU A 76 9.43 -15.20 28.55
C GLU A 76 9.31 -14.41 29.85
N GLN A 77 10.29 -13.56 30.13
CA GLN A 77 10.35 -12.75 31.34
C GLN A 77 9.54 -11.45 31.24
N SER A 78 9.09 -11.05 30.04
CA SER A 78 8.28 -9.85 29.84
C SER A 78 6.88 -10.03 30.43
N GLN A 79 6.53 -9.17 31.39
CA GLN A 79 5.19 -9.17 32.00
C GLN A 79 4.16 -8.60 31.01
N ALA A 80 4.53 -7.55 30.29
CA ALA A 80 3.71 -6.98 29.22
C ALA A 80 3.44 -7.99 28.10
N GLY A 81 4.47 -8.72 27.64
CA GLY A 81 4.31 -9.80 26.66
C GLY A 81 3.41 -10.94 27.14
N GLY A 82 3.40 -11.21 28.45
CA GLY A 82 2.49 -12.18 29.09
C GLY A 82 1.07 -11.66 29.38
N THR A 83 0.75 -10.41 29.02
CA THR A 83 -0.58 -9.84 29.24
C THR A 83 -1.55 -10.31 28.17
N LEU A 84 -2.77 -10.67 28.56
CA LEU A 84 -3.86 -11.00 27.64
C LEU A 84 -4.38 -9.74 26.96
N VAL A 85 -4.52 -9.82 25.64
CA VAL A 85 -5.07 -8.77 24.78
C VAL A 85 -6.14 -9.36 23.86
N TYR A 86 -7.12 -8.55 23.49
CA TYR A 86 -8.16 -8.96 22.54
C TYR A 86 -7.76 -8.58 21.12
N TYR A 87 -7.47 -9.58 20.29
CA TYR A 87 -6.96 -9.38 18.94
C TYR A 87 -7.64 -10.36 17.98
N GLN A 88 -8.10 -9.84 16.84
CA GLN A 88 -8.80 -10.62 15.80
C GLN A 88 -9.95 -11.50 16.34
N GLY A 89 -10.73 -10.95 17.29
CA GLY A 89 -11.94 -11.59 17.81
C GLY A 89 -11.71 -12.59 18.95
N ARG A 90 -10.49 -12.70 19.48
CA ARG A 90 -10.17 -13.61 20.59
C ARG A 90 -9.17 -13.00 21.57
N GLU A 91 -9.19 -13.48 22.81
CA GLU A 91 -8.13 -13.22 23.78
C GLU A 91 -6.91 -14.09 23.50
N GLN A 92 -5.72 -13.49 23.56
CA GLN A 92 -4.44 -14.18 23.41
C GLN A 92 -3.32 -13.36 24.07
N LEU A 93 -2.16 -13.97 24.32
CA LEU A 93 -1.02 -13.25 24.90
C LEU A 93 -0.48 -12.22 23.90
N LEU A 94 -0.06 -11.05 24.39
CA LEU A 94 0.55 -10.03 23.55
C LEU A 94 1.79 -10.58 22.80
N ARG A 95 2.58 -11.44 23.44
CA ARG A 95 3.69 -12.15 22.80
C ARG A 95 3.26 -12.93 21.56
N ASP A 96 2.15 -13.66 21.64
CA ASP A 96 1.63 -14.46 20.53
C ASP A 96 1.13 -13.56 19.39
N VAL A 97 0.53 -12.41 19.73
CA VAL A 97 0.15 -11.38 18.75
C VAL A 97 1.39 -10.87 18.01
N LEU A 98 2.45 -10.51 18.75
CA LEU A 98 3.69 -10.03 18.15
C LEU A 98 4.33 -11.10 17.27
N GLN A 99 4.32 -12.36 17.70
CA GLN A 99 4.85 -13.48 16.91
C GLN A 99 4.06 -13.67 15.61
N ALA A 100 2.73 -13.63 15.69
CA ALA A 100 1.86 -13.71 14.52
C ALA A 100 2.08 -12.53 13.57
N SER A 101 2.38 -11.33 14.09
CA SER A 101 2.61 -10.13 13.28
C SER A 101 3.83 -10.23 12.37
N ILE A 102 4.88 -10.95 12.80
CA ILE A 102 6.12 -11.13 12.02
C ILE A 102 6.11 -12.38 11.14
N ALA A 103 5.16 -13.30 11.33
CA ALA A 103 5.05 -14.52 10.53
C ALA A 103 5.05 -14.26 9.01
N PRO A 104 4.45 -13.17 8.47
CA PRO A 104 4.52 -12.85 7.04
C PRO A 104 5.93 -12.52 6.52
N LEU A 105 6.95 -12.41 7.36
CA LEU A 105 8.36 -12.23 6.97
C LEU A 105 9.15 -13.54 6.92
N SER A 106 8.51 -14.69 7.20
CA SER A 106 9.17 -15.99 7.14
C SER A 106 9.51 -16.40 5.71
N ALA A 107 10.44 -17.36 5.58
CA ALA A 107 10.84 -17.93 4.30
C ALA A 107 9.69 -18.61 3.52
N GLN A 108 8.57 -18.94 4.18
CA GLN A 108 7.40 -19.59 3.56
C GLN A 108 6.29 -18.60 3.15
N SER A 109 6.41 -17.34 3.53
CA SER A 109 5.47 -16.30 3.11
C SER A 109 5.64 -16.01 1.61
N ASP A 110 4.76 -15.19 1.04
CA ASP A 110 4.91 -14.59 -0.30
C ASP A 110 5.02 -13.06 -0.27
N GLN A 111 5.03 -12.45 0.92
CA GLN A 111 5.03 -11.00 1.09
C GLN A 111 6.39 -10.37 0.76
N ILE A 112 6.35 -9.13 0.30
CA ILE A 112 7.57 -8.34 0.05
C ILE A 112 8.27 -8.03 1.36
N GLY A 113 9.61 -8.02 1.32
CA GLY A 113 10.45 -7.81 2.49
C GLY A 113 10.72 -9.10 3.30
N ARG A 114 10.19 -10.26 2.91
CA ARG A 114 10.68 -11.55 3.39
C ARG A 114 11.95 -11.89 2.59
N MET A 115 13.11 -11.78 3.21
CA MET A 115 14.39 -12.02 2.54
C MET A 115 15.26 -12.99 3.32
N MET A 116 14.56 -13.84 4.06
CA MET A 116 15.09 -14.85 4.93
C MET A 116 15.37 -16.12 4.13
N SER A 117 16.57 -16.66 4.28
CA SER A 117 16.91 -17.98 3.73
C SER A 117 16.19 -19.09 4.52
N SER A 118 15.89 -20.21 3.87
CA SER A 118 15.13 -21.32 4.46
C SER A 118 15.80 -22.00 5.66
N ASP A 119 17.10 -21.79 5.85
CA ASP A 119 17.94 -22.36 6.91
C ASP A 119 18.03 -21.47 8.16
N GLN A 120 17.51 -20.24 8.10
CA GLN A 120 17.53 -19.32 9.23
C GLN A 120 16.34 -19.55 10.17
N ALA A 121 16.44 -19.05 11.40
CA ALA A 121 15.30 -18.91 12.30
C ALA A 121 14.73 -17.50 12.21
N LEU A 122 13.40 -17.36 12.12
CA LEU A 122 12.73 -16.08 11.82
C LEU A 122 13.06 -14.99 12.84
N GLN A 123 12.86 -15.26 14.14
CA GLN A 123 13.07 -14.23 15.17
C GLN A 123 14.54 -13.74 15.22
N PRO A 124 15.57 -14.61 15.34
CA PRO A 124 16.95 -14.14 15.37
C PRO A 124 17.35 -13.37 14.11
N TRP A 125 16.99 -13.87 12.93
CA TRP A 125 17.30 -13.21 11.66
C TRP A 125 16.65 -11.83 11.55
N LEU A 126 15.36 -11.74 11.89
CA LEU A 126 14.64 -10.48 11.80
C LEU A 126 15.21 -9.45 12.78
N LEU A 127 15.46 -9.85 14.02
CA LEU A 127 16.01 -8.96 15.03
C LEU A 127 17.41 -8.46 14.63
N ASP A 128 18.27 -9.32 14.09
CA ASP A 128 19.59 -8.93 13.59
C ASP A 128 19.50 -7.97 12.40
N THR A 129 18.63 -8.27 11.42
CA THR A 129 18.39 -7.44 10.23
C THR A 129 17.91 -6.04 10.61
N LEU A 130 16.94 -5.96 11.53
CA LEU A 130 16.38 -4.68 12.00
C LEU A 130 17.40 -3.87 12.83
N SER A 131 18.32 -4.54 13.53
CA SER A 131 19.33 -3.89 14.38
C SER A 131 20.56 -3.41 13.63
N THR A 132 20.83 -3.99 12.46
CA THR A 132 22.01 -3.67 11.65
C THR A 132 21.70 -2.49 10.72
N PRO A 133 22.44 -1.38 10.75
CA PRO A 133 22.22 -0.25 9.84
C PRO A 133 22.46 -0.63 8.38
N LEU A 134 21.82 0.06 7.44
CA LEU A 134 21.98 -0.20 6.00
C LEU A 134 23.42 -0.02 5.53
N GLN A 135 24.12 0.99 6.07
CA GLN A 135 25.54 1.24 5.78
C GLN A 135 26.49 0.18 6.38
N GLY A 136 25.96 -0.74 7.19
CA GLY A 136 26.72 -1.71 7.96
C GLY A 136 27.13 -1.21 9.33
N LEU A 137 27.73 -2.10 10.10
CA LEU A 137 28.24 -1.82 11.44
C LEU A 137 29.52 -0.96 11.38
N LEU A 138 29.85 -0.29 12.49
CA LEU A 138 31.05 0.56 12.60
C LEU A 138 32.38 -0.17 12.32
N ASN A 139 32.38 -1.51 12.45
CA ASN A 139 33.54 -2.36 12.13
C ASN A 139 33.64 -2.70 10.63
N GLY A 140 32.78 -2.14 9.77
CA GLY A 140 32.75 -2.35 8.33
C GLY A 140 32.04 -3.62 7.86
N THR A 141 31.45 -4.41 8.77
CA THR A 141 30.74 -5.65 8.40
C THR A 141 29.23 -5.45 8.31
N GLY A 142 28.53 -6.34 7.60
CA GLY A 142 27.06 -6.37 7.61
C GLY A 142 26.41 -5.25 6.80
N LYS A 143 27.09 -4.68 5.81
CA LYS A 143 26.49 -3.74 4.86
C LYS A 143 25.27 -4.41 4.23
N GLN A 144 24.14 -3.73 4.29
CA GLN A 144 22.89 -4.23 3.76
C GLN A 144 22.55 -3.57 2.42
N SER A 145 21.58 -4.13 1.73
CA SER A 145 21.13 -3.71 0.40
C SER A 145 19.68 -3.23 0.44
N HIS A 146 19.10 -2.98 -0.74
CA HIS A 146 17.68 -2.64 -0.87
C HIS A 146 16.76 -3.75 -0.32
N VAL A 147 17.22 -5.00 -0.34
CA VAL A 147 16.53 -6.20 0.17
C VAL A 147 16.19 -6.03 1.65
N GLU A 148 17.19 -5.76 2.50
CA GLU A 148 16.99 -5.55 3.93
C GLU A 148 16.25 -4.24 4.21
N PHE A 149 16.40 -3.24 3.34
CA PHE A 149 15.63 -2.01 3.45
C PHE A 149 14.12 -2.28 3.31
N LEU A 150 13.71 -3.11 2.34
CA LEU A 150 12.33 -3.57 2.20
C LEU A 150 11.87 -4.35 3.45
N THR A 151 12.73 -5.19 4.04
CA THR A 151 12.45 -5.92 5.29
C THR A 151 12.13 -4.97 6.44
N LYS A 152 12.92 -3.90 6.61
CA LYS A 152 12.71 -2.88 7.65
C LYS A 152 11.36 -2.18 7.49
N ILE A 153 11.04 -1.72 6.27
CA ILE A 153 9.76 -1.05 5.98
C ILE A 153 8.58 -2.01 6.20
N ARG A 154 8.67 -3.26 5.72
CA ARG A 154 7.62 -4.27 5.90
C ARG A 154 7.37 -4.61 7.37
N SER A 155 8.43 -4.67 8.18
CA SER A 155 8.35 -4.96 9.62
C SER A 155 7.62 -3.84 10.36
N LEU A 156 7.91 -2.59 10.02
CA LEU A 156 7.17 -1.43 10.55
C LEU A 156 5.71 -1.44 10.09
N SER A 157 5.43 -1.80 8.84
CA SER A 157 4.06 -1.98 8.35
C SER A 157 3.30 -3.03 9.18
N ALA A 158 3.88 -4.21 9.42
CA ALA A 158 3.27 -5.26 10.24
C ALA A 158 2.97 -4.76 11.65
N PHE A 159 3.96 -4.13 12.30
CA PHE A 159 3.80 -3.58 13.64
C PHE A 159 2.70 -2.52 13.69
N GLY A 160 2.66 -1.61 12.72
CA GLY A 160 1.62 -0.59 12.58
C GLY A 160 0.22 -1.18 12.44
N THR A 161 0.05 -2.20 11.57
CA THR A 161 -1.21 -2.93 11.44
C THR A 161 -1.61 -3.57 12.78
N THR A 162 -0.67 -4.17 13.51
CA THR A 162 -0.92 -4.77 14.83
C THR A 162 -1.38 -3.74 15.85
N VAL A 163 -0.71 -2.58 15.94
CA VAL A 163 -1.13 -1.47 16.81
C VAL A 163 -2.54 -1.01 16.43
N TRP A 164 -2.81 -0.82 15.14
CA TRP A 164 -4.14 -0.42 14.66
C TRP A 164 -5.23 -1.41 15.08
N GLN A 165 -5.00 -2.72 14.92
CA GLN A 165 -5.96 -3.77 15.27
C GLN A 165 -6.15 -3.90 16.80
N LEU A 166 -5.09 -3.74 17.59
CA LEU A 166 -5.19 -3.72 19.05
C LEU A 166 -6.02 -2.53 19.56
N MET A 167 -5.89 -1.37 18.91
CA MET A 167 -6.61 -0.16 19.30
C MET A 167 -8.02 -0.03 18.70
N ASN A 168 -8.38 -0.94 17.79
CA ASN A 168 -9.71 -1.10 17.22
C ASN A 168 -10.11 -2.59 17.26
N PRO A 169 -10.33 -3.15 18.46
CA PRO A 169 -10.72 -4.54 18.60
C PRO A 169 -12.06 -4.81 17.90
N VAL A 170 -12.28 -6.06 17.47
CA VAL A 170 -13.55 -6.44 16.83
C VAL A 170 -14.71 -6.23 17.79
N GLU A 171 -15.75 -5.51 17.34
CA GLU A 171 -16.94 -5.25 18.14
C GLU A 171 -17.80 -6.53 18.30
N HIS A 172 -18.23 -6.81 19.53
CA HIS A 172 -19.12 -7.92 19.80
C HIS A 172 -20.58 -7.46 19.65
N LEU A 173 -21.29 -7.95 18.63
CA LEU A 173 -22.65 -7.52 18.28
C LEU A 173 -23.66 -7.56 19.44
N LYS A 174 -23.49 -8.47 20.40
CA LYS A 174 -24.39 -8.62 21.55
C LYS A 174 -23.93 -7.86 22.80
N GLN A 175 -22.68 -7.41 22.82
CA GLN A 175 -22.02 -6.80 23.99
C GLN A 175 -21.09 -5.67 23.52
N PRO A 176 -21.63 -4.58 22.94
CA PRO A 176 -20.84 -3.47 22.41
C PRO A 176 -19.96 -2.80 23.47
N GLU A 177 -20.34 -2.87 24.75
CA GLU A 177 -19.54 -2.39 25.89
C GLU A 177 -18.16 -3.06 26.00
N LEU A 178 -18.01 -4.30 25.51
CA LEU A 178 -16.72 -5.00 25.51
C LEU A 178 -15.70 -4.33 24.60
N HIS A 179 -16.13 -3.63 23.54
CA HIS A 179 -15.20 -2.93 22.65
C HIS A 179 -14.36 -1.91 23.41
N ALA A 180 -14.99 -1.09 24.26
CA ALA A 180 -14.28 -0.10 25.07
C ALA A 180 -13.35 -0.74 26.12
N GLN A 181 -13.78 -1.84 26.73
CA GLN A 181 -12.98 -2.58 27.72
C GLN A 181 -11.75 -3.21 27.08
N HIS A 182 -11.93 -3.92 25.97
CA HIS A 182 -10.84 -4.52 25.19
C HIS A 182 -9.85 -3.46 24.70
N LYS A 183 -10.34 -2.32 24.19
CA LYS A 183 -9.49 -1.22 23.76
C LYS A 183 -8.65 -0.65 24.90
N ALA A 184 -9.25 -0.45 26.08
CA ALA A 184 -8.53 0.03 27.26
C ALA A 184 -7.46 -0.98 27.74
N ALA A 185 -7.79 -2.26 27.80
CA ALA A 185 -6.86 -3.32 28.17
C ALA A 185 -5.69 -3.44 27.18
N ASN A 186 -5.99 -3.45 25.88
CA ASN A 186 -4.99 -3.48 24.81
C ASN A 186 -4.08 -2.25 24.86
N SER A 187 -4.65 -1.05 25.09
CA SER A 187 -3.88 0.19 25.23
C SER A 187 -2.91 0.13 26.41
N ALA A 188 -3.35 -0.41 27.55
CA ALA A 188 -2.50 -0.57 28.73
C ALA A 188 -1.36 -1.57 28.47
N ALA A 189 -1.65 -2.69 27.79
CA ALA A 189 -0.65 -3.69 27.44
C ALA A 189 0.41 -3.13 26.47
N CYS A 190 0.00 -2.34 25.45
CA CYS A 190 0.93 -1.68 24.54
C CYS A 190 1.84 -0.68 25.28
N ALA A 191 1.26 0.17 26.13
CA ALA A 191 2.02 1.14 26.91
C ALA A 191 2.98 0.46 27.91
N ALA A 192 2.56 -0.66 28.52
CA ALA A 192 3.42 -1.46 29.39
C ALA A 192 4.62 -2.04 28.63
N LEU A 193 4.40 -2.57 27.41
CA LEU A 193 5.47 -3.11 26.58
C LEU A 193 6.47 -2.02 26.16
N LEU A 194 5.98 -0.85 25.73
CA LEU A 194 6.83 0.30 25.43
C LEU A 194 7.70 0.68 26.64
N ARG A 195 7.10 0.71 27.84
CA ARG A 195 7.82 1.03 29.08
C ARG A 195 8.86 -0.03 29.44
N GLU A 196 8.54 -1.32 29.30
CA GLU A 196 9.50 -2.41 29.51
C GLU A 196 10.69 -2.34 28.54
N ALA A 197 10.49 -1.83 27.32
CA ALA A 197 11.53 -1.60 26.33
C ALA A 197 12.31 -0.29 26.53
N GLY A 198 12.01 0.49 27.59
CA GLY A 198 12.67 1.76 27.89
C GLY A 198 12.15 2.97 27.10
N PHE A 199 10.96 2.87 26.51
CA PHE A 199 10.33 3.93 25.71
C PHE A 199 9.31 4.71 26.54
N ASP A 200 9.77 5.33 27.64
CA ASP A 200 8.90 6.01 28.63
C ASP A 200 8.05 7.14 28.03
N ALA A 201 8.63 7.98 27.16
CA ALA A 201 7.91 9.08 26.52
C ALA A 201 6.75 8.54 25.65
N GLN A 202 7.04 7.54 24.84
CA GLN A 202 6.08 6.87 23.97
C GLN A 202 5.00 6.16 24.77
N ALA A 203 5.36 5.50 25.87
CA ALA A 203 4.43 4.79 26.75
C ALA A 203 3.46 5.76 27.46
N ASN A 204 3.93 6.94 27.86
CA ASN A 204 3.12 7.94 28.54
C ASN A 204 2.10 8.60 27.60
N ASP A 205 2.49 8.83 26.35
CA ASP A 205 1.64 9.53 25.37
C ASP A 205 0.88 8.58 24.43
N PHE A 206 1.05 7.25 24.55
CA PHE A 206 0.56 6.26 23.58
C PHE A 206 -0.89 6.47 23.12
N ALA A 207 -1.82 6.63 24.08
CA ALA A 207 -3.25 6.80 23.77
C ALA A 207 -3.53 8.11 23.03
N ASP A 208 -2.88 9.21 23.44
CA ASP A 208 -3.02 10.52 22.82
C ASP A 208 -2.39 10.54 21.42
N ARG A 209 -1.26 9.87 21.23
CA ARG A 209 -0.60 9.74 19.93
C ARG A 209 -1.41 8.89 18.95
N PHE A 210 -2.04 7.83 19.44
CA PHE A 210 -2.99 7.03 18.65
C PHE A 210 -4.24 7.85 18.28
N LYS A 211 -4.78 8.62 19.22
CA LYS A 211 -5.92 9.51 18.98
C LYS A 211 -5.58 10.60 17.97
N GLU A 212 -4.42 11.22 18.07
CA GLU A 212 -3.93 12.19 17.08
C GLU A 212 -3.86 11.54 15.70
N PHE A 213 -3.28 10.33 15.60
CA PHE A 213 -3.16 9.61 14.34
C PHE A 213 -4.52 9.30 13.68
N SER A 214 -5.44 8.73 14.45
CA SER A 214 -6.81 8.41 13.98
C SER A 214 -7.63 9.66 13.62
N SER A 215 -7.33 10.82 14.24
CA SER A 215 -8.01 12.08 13.92
C SER A 215 -7.45 12.81 12.69
N LYS A 216 -6.19 12.54 12.30
CA LYS A 216 -5.50 13.26 11.22
C LYS A 216 -5.24 12.42 9.98
N THR A 217 -4.81 11.17 10.12
CA THR A 217 -4.44 10.35 8.96
C THR A 217 -5.53 9.34 8.62
N ARG A 218 -6.06 8.67 9.63
CA ARG A 218 -6.99 7.55 9.44
C ARG A 218 -8.38 7.87 9.97
N THR A 219 -8.95 8.92 9.40
CA THR A 219 -10.23 9.48 9.81
C THR A 219 -11.40 8.60 9.37
N PRO A 220 -12.61 8.76 9.94
CA PRO A 220 -13.81 8.10 9.41
C PRO A 220 -14.06 8.40 7.92
N ALA A 221 -13.68 9.60 7.46
CA ALA A 221 -13.75 9.96 6.04
C ALA A 221 -12.72 9.20 5.19
N PHE A 222 -11.56 8.86 5.76
CA PHE A 222 -10.56 8.01 5.09
C PHE A 222 -11.08 6.57 4.94
N ASP A 223 -11.70 6.04 5.99
CA ASP A 223 -12.18 4.65 6.04
C ASP A 223 -13.61 4.46 5.51
N SER A 224 -14.24 5.50 4.94
CA SER A 224 -15.60 5.38 4.40
C SER A 224 -15.67 4.36 3.25
N PRO A 225 -16.79 3.64 3.08
CA PRO A 225 -16.96 2.70 1.97
C PRO A 225 -16.71 3.34 0.59
N LEU A 226 -16.99 4.65 0.45
CA LEU A 226 -16.79 5.41 -0.78
C LEU A 226 -15.30 5.72 -1.04
N SER A 227 -14.57 6.27 -0.07
CA SER A 227 -13.14 6.58 -0.20
C SER A 227 -12.28 5.32 -0.36
N ARG A 228 -12.78 4.18 0.12
CA ARG A 228 -12.15 2.86 0.02
C ARG A 228 -12.71 1.99 -1.09
N ALA A 229 -13.66 2.49 -1.89
CA ALA A 229 -14.16 1.79 -3.07
C ALA A 229 -13.08 1.78 -4.14
N ARG A 230 -12.20 0.76 -4.08
CA ARG A 230 -11.21 0.48 -5.13
C ARG A 230 -11.86 0.13 -6.47
N SER A 231 -13.14 -0.27 -6.43
CA SER A 231 -13.86 -0.93 -7.50
C SER A 231 -12.97 -2.01 -8.10
N GLU A 232 -12.69 -3.07 -7.33
CA GLU A 232 -11.85 -4.16 -7.79
C GLU A 232 -12.60 -4.99 -8.83
N ARG A 233 -11.89 -5.49 -9.86
CA ARG A 233 -12.46 -6.37 -10.90
C ARG A 233 -12.99 -7.67 -10.30
N MET A 234 -13.87 -8.35 -11.01
CA MET A 234 -14.37 -9.64 -10.53
C MET A 234 -13.23 -10.67 -10.42
N PRO A 235 -13.10 -11.40 -9.31
CA PRO A 235 -12.15 -12.49 -9.21
C PRO A 235 -12.45 -13.59 -10.24
N MET A 236 -11.40 -14.14 -10.84
CA MET A 236 -11.49 -15.24 -11.81
C MET A 236 -11.24 -16.57 -11.11
N VAL A 237 -12.26 -17.43 -11.06
CA VAL A 237 -12.18 -18.75 -10.43
C VAL A 237 -12.44 -19.84 -11.45
N GLU A 238 -11.93 -21.04 -11.17
CA GLU A 238 -12.19 -22.21 -12.00
C GLU A 238 -13.43 -22.96 -11.50
N VAL A 239 -14.40 -23.19 -12.38
CA VAL A 239 -15.58 -24.00 -12.07
C VAL A 239 -15.84 -24.95 -13.24
N GLY A 240 -15.75 -26.25 -12.98
CA GLY A 240 -15.91 -27.28 -14.02
C GLY A 240 -14.81 -27.24 -15.08
N GLY A 241 -13.58 -26.92 -14.70
CA GLY A 241 -12.42 -26.83 -15.61
C GLY A 241 -12.38 -25.57 -16.47
N VAL A 242 -13.29 -24.62 -16.26
CA VAL A 242 -13.34 -23.35 -17.00
C VAL A 242 -13.12 -22.18 -16.04
N ARG A 243 -12.14 -21.33 -16.35
CA ARG A 243 -11.87 -20.09 -15.61
C ARG A 243 -12.86 -19.01 -16.04
N ARG A 244 -13.61 -18.45 -15.08
CA ARG A 244 -14.63 -17.41 -15.34
C ARG A 244 -14.68 -16.36 -14.23
N PRO A 245 -15.13 -15.13 -14.52
CA PRO A 245 -15.33 -14.10 -13.51
C PRO A 245 -16.51 -14.47 -12.60
N VAL A 246 -16.31 -14.35 -11.29
CA VAL A 246 -17.35 -14.56 -10.29
C VAL A 246 -18.24 -13.34 -10.18
N LYS A 247 -19.56 -13.52 -10.21
CA LYS A 247 -20.51 -12.43 -9.91
C LYS A 247 -20.62 -12.24 -8.40
N GLY A 248 -19.62 -11.54 -7.85
CA GLY A 248 -19.46 -11.31 -6.42
C GLY A 248 -20.34 -10.19 -5.85
N VAL A 249 -20.60 -10.29 -4.55
CA VAL A 249 -21.14 -9.22 -3.70
C VAL A 249 -19.96 -8.54 -3.01
N TYR A 250 -19.94 -7.21 -3.09
CA TYR A 250 -18.95 -6.39 -2.38
C TYR A 250 -19.31 -6.28 -0.90
N GLU A 251 -18.33 -6.55 -0.05
CA GLU A 251 -18.44 -6.45 1.41
C GLU A 251 -17.26 -5.67 1.98
N ASP A 252 -17.50 -5.01 3.10
CA ASP A 252 -16.44 -4.29 3.81
C ASP A 252 -15.45 -5.28 4.45
N ALA A 253 -14.18 -5.21 4.05
CA ALA A 253 -13.07 -5.99 4.58
C ALA A 253 -12.87 -5.83 6.09
N ALA A 254 -13.33 -4.72 6.69
CA ALA A 254 -13.29 -4.51 8.13
C ALA A 254 -14.09 -5.56 8.88
N LYS A 255 -15.21 -6.01 8.32
CA LYS A 255 -16.06 -7.07 8.89
C LYS A 255 -15.35 -8.43 8.95
N LEU A 256 -14.26 -8.58 8.20
CA LEU A 256 -13.50 -9.83 8.08
C LEU A 256 -12.15 -9.77 8.80
N GLY A 257 -11.85 -8.66 9.50
CA GLY A 257 -10.56 -8.47 10.18
C GLY A 257 -9.39 -8.23 9.23
N LEU A 258 -9.67 -7.83 7.99
CA LEU A 258 -8.67 -7.68 6.91
C LEU A 258 -8.28 -6.24 6.63
N GLY A 259 -8.59 -5.35 7.56
CA GLY A 259 -8.41 -3.93 7.35
C GLY A 259 -9.65 -3.32 6.69
N PHE A 260 -9.50 -2.64 5.55
CA PHE A 260 -10.45 -1.60 5.12
C PHE A 260 -10.71 -1.64 3.60
N GLY A 261 -11.98 -1.57 3.19
CA GLY A 261 -12.41 -1.39 1.81
C GLY A 261 -13.37 -2.48 1.30
N LEU A 262 -13.97 -2.25 0.14
CA LEU A 262 -14.96 -3.16 -0.44
C LEU A 262 -14.28 -4.28 -1.25
N VAL A 263 -14.48 -5.52 -0.83
CA VAL A 263 -13.88 -6.72 -1.41
C VAL A 263 -14.96 -7.72 -1.82
N VAL A 264 -14.68 -8.53 -2.84
CA VAL A 264 -15.57 -9.62 -3.26
C VAL A 264 -15.26 -10.86 -2.42
N GLN A 265 -16.31 -11.38 -1.76
CA GLN A 265 -16.21 -12.40 -0.72
C GLN A 265 -17.22 -13.50 -0.90
N ASN A 266 -18.44 -13.03 -1.14
CA ASN A 266 -19.57 -13.87 -1.34
C ASN A 266 -20.10 -13.68 -2.76
N THR A 267 -20.80 -14.68 -3.25
CA THR A 267 -21.61 -14.62 -4.46
C THR A 267 -23.07 -14.48 -4.03
N ALA A 268 -23.97 -14.22 -4.99
CA ALA A 268 -25.39 -14.17 -4.69
C ALA A 268 -25.95 -15.50 -4.14
N ASP A 269 -25.30 -16.63 -4.45
CA ASP A 269 -25.62 -17.96 -3.93
C ASP A 269 -24.50 -18.45 -2.99
N PRO A 270 -24.65 -18.31 -1.66
CA PRO A 270 -23.61 -18.64 -0.69
C PRO A 270 -23.31 -20.14 -0.57
N ASP A 271 -24.14 -21.01 -1.15
CA ASP A 271 -23.93 -22.46 -1.18
C ASP A 271 -23.60 -22.99 -2.58
N GLY A 272 -23.50 -22.08 -3.56
CA GLY A 272 -23.25 -22.40 -4.96
C GLY A 272 -21.80 -22.81 -5.25
N VAL A 273 -21.61 -23.47 -6.41
CA VAL A 273 -20.30 -23.92 -6.89
C VAL A 273 -19.29 -22.77 -7.09
N GLU A 274 -19.78 -21.58 -7.47
CA GLU A 274 -18.93 -20.39 -7.60
C GLU A 274 -18.45 -19.88 -6.24
N GLN A 275 -19.28 -19.95 -5.20
CA GLN A 275 -18.88 -19.60 -3.84
C GLN A 275 -17.79 -20.54 -3.31
N ALA A 276 -17.96 -21.85 -3.52
CA ALA A 276 -16.99 -22.85 -3.10
C ALA A 276 -15.63 -22.63 -3.80
N ALA A 277 -15.64 -22.39 -5.11
CA ALA A 277 -14.44 -22.07 -5.87
C ALA A 277 -13.79 -20.76 -5.41
N LEU A 278 -14.58 -19.71 -5.14
CA LEU A 278 -14.10 -18.43 -4.63
C LEU A 278 -13.42 -18.57 -3.26
N ARG A 279 -14.02 -19.31 -2.32
CA ARG A 279 -13.40 -19.59 -1.01
C ARG A 279 -12.09 -20.35 -1.14
N ALA A 280 -12.02 -21.32 -2.04
CA ALA A 280 -10.81 -22.12 -2.26
C ALA A 280 -9.61 -21.26 -2.69
N VAL A 281 -9.82 -20.24 -3.53
CA VAL A 281 -8.74 -19.38 -4.01
C VAL A 281 -8.42 -18.21 -3.08
N LEU A 282 -9.42 -17.63 -2.41
CA LEU A 282 -9.22 -16.55 -1.45
C LEU A 282 -8.51 -17.03 -0.17
N GLY A 283 -8.65 -18.32 0.16
CA GLY A 283 -8.15 -18.91 1.39
C GLY A 283 -9.00 -18.51 2.60
N GLU A 284 -8.59 -18.97 3.78
CA GLU A 284 -9.25 -18.56 5.02
C GLU A 284 -9.05 -17.05 5.22
N ARG A 285 -10.15 -16.31 5.37
CA ARG A 285 -10.13 -14.86 5.56
C ARG A 285 -9.38 -14.10 4.44
N ASN A 286 -9.46 -14.50 3.17
CA ASN A 286 -8.97 -13.69 2.02
C ASN A 286 -7.52 -13.27 2.04
N GLN A 287 -6.69 -14.04 2.72
CA GLN A 287 -5.24 -13.87 2.70
C GLN A 287 -4.65 -13.81 1.28
N ASN A 288 -5.34 -14.36 0.28
CA ASN A 288 -4.88 -14.39 -1.12
C ASN A 288 -5.55 -13.35 -2.02
N ILE A 289 -6.27 -12.37 -1.46
CA ILE A 289 -7.06 -11.42 -2.26
C ILE A 289 -6.25 -10.65 -3.31
N ASN A 290 -4.96 -10.40 -3.03
CA ASN A 290 -4.00 -9.73 -3.92
C ASN A 290 -3.43 -10.64 -5.02
N ALA A 291 -3.53 -11.96 -4.88
CA ALA A 291 -2.99 -12.94 -5.83
C ALA A 291 -4.02 -13.43 -6.85
N ILE A 292 -5.30 -13.34 -6.49
CA ILE A 292 -6.38 -13.91 -7.28
C ILE A 292 -6.38 -13.25 -8.65
N ALA A 293 -6.32 -14.06 -9.72
CA ALA A 293 -6.40 -13.48 -11.05
C ALA A 293 -7.75 -12.80 -11.22
N ARG A 294 -7.77 -11.73 -12.01
CA ARG A 294 -8.97 -10.97 -12.34
C ARG A 294 -9.09 -10.83 -13.84
N GLU A 295 -10.28 -10.54 -14.31
CA GLU A 295 -10.52 -10.31 -15.74
C GLU A 295 -9.58 -9.18 -16.24
N GLY A 296 -8.82 -9.44 -17.30
CA GLY A 296 -7.82 -8.51 -17.84
C GLY A 296 -6.68 -8.14 -16.88
N ALA A 297 -6.32 -9.04 -15.95
CA ALA A 297 -5.12 -8.92 -15.13
C ALA A 297 -3.88 -8.97 -16.03
N PRO A 298 -3.06 -7.90 -16.11
CA PRO A 298 -2.10 -7.78 -17.18
C PRO A 298 -0.67 -8.17 -16.75
N ILE A 299 -0.49 -8.86 -15.60
CA ILE A 299 0.82 -9.27 -15.08
C ILE A 299 0.80 -10.77 -14.78
N ALA A 300 1.46 -11.56 -15.62
CA ALA A 300 1.61 -13.01 -15.49
C ALA A 300 2.94 -13.40 -14.81
N ASP A 301 3.98 -12.56 -14.92
CA ASP A 301 5.27 -12.78 -14.29
C ASP A 301 5.22 -12.53 -12.77
N LEU A 302 5.49 -13.56 -11.98
CA LEU A 302 5.39 -13.53 -10.51
C LEU A 302 6.64 -12.97 -9.84
N THR A 303 7.67 -12.68 -10.64
CA THR A 303 8.94 -12.15 -10.17
C THR A 303 9.11 -10.66 -10.43
N ARG A 304 8.22 -10.08 -11.24
CA ARG A 304 8.27 -8.68 -11.65
C ARG A 304 7.91 -7.75 -10.48
N PRO A 305 8.78 -6.80 -10.11
CA PRO A 305 8.41 -5.71 -9.21
C PRO A 305 7.54 -4.70 -9.96
N PHE A 306 6.75 -3.89 -9.25
CA PHE A 306 5.85 -2.87 -9.82
C PHE A 306 4.68 -3.43 -10.64
N THR A 307 3.89 -2.53 -11.26
CA THR A 307 2.64 -2.87 -11.96
C THR A 307 2.74 -2.88 -13.50
N MET A 308 3.95 -3.03 -14.05
CA MET A 308 4.13 -3.13 -15.50
C MET A 308 3.61 -4.47 -16.02
N SER A 309 2.72 -4.37 -16.99
CA SER A 309 2.18 -5.51 -17.72
C SER A 309 3.17 -6.14 -18.68
N GLU A 310 2.87 -7.34 -19.18
CA GLU A 310 3.64 -7.93 -20.29
C GLU A 310 3.70 -6.95 -21.48
N THR A 311 2.58 -6.33 -21.84
CA THR A 311 2.52 -5.34 -22.91
C THR A 311 3.35 -4.09 -22.62
N ASP A 312 3.40 -3.64 -21.37
CA ASP A 312 4.30 -2.54 -20.98
C ASP A 312 5.75 -2.97 -21.23
N MET A 313 6.14 -4.16 -20.75
CA MET A 313 7.51 -4.67 -20.90
C MET A 313 7.93 -4.94 -22.34
N GLU A 314 6.99 -5.30 -23.23
CA GLU A 314 7.25 -5.43 -24.67
C GLU A 314 7.48 -4.06 -25.35
N ASN A 315 7.03 -2.97 -24.74
CA ASN A 315 7.01 -1.63 -25.33
C ASN A 315 7.67 -0.57 -24.41
N VAL A 316 8.81 -0.91 -23.80
CA VAL A 316 9.59 0.05 -23.00
C VAL A 316 10.08 1.19 -23.91
N PRO A 317 9.75 2.47 -23.62
CA PRO A 317 10.22 3.59 -24.43
C PRO A 317 11.74 3.72 -24.40
N GLU A 318 12.34 4.09 -25.53
CA GLU A 318 13.80 4.20 -25.70
C GLU A 318 14.45 5.09 -24.62
N ALA A 319 13.78 6.18 -24.23
CA ALA A 319 14.25 7.10 -23.19
C ALA A 319 14.45 6.42 -21.81
N TYR A 320 13.74 5.32 -21.52
CA TYR A 320 13.94 4.51 -20.32
C TYR A 320 14.94 3.38 -20.55
N THR A 321 14.97 2.79 -21.75
CA THR A 321 15.99 1.80 -22.13
C THR A 321 17.40 2.38 -22.02
N GLN A 322 17.60 3.63 -22.46
CA GLN A 322 18.89 4.34 -22.35
C GLN A 322 19.33 4.59 -20.90
N LEU A 323 18.39 4.61 -19.94
CA LEU A 323 18.66 4.69 -18.50
C LEU A 323 18.92 3.31 -17.87
N GLY A 324 18.88 2.22 -18.64
CA GLY A 324 19.10 0.86 -18.15
C GLY A 324 17.93 0.31 -17.34
N LEU A 325 16.69 0.80 -17.57
CA LEU A 325 15.53 0.40 -16.77
C LEU A 325 15.32 -1.12 -16.75
N THR A 326 15.46 -1.80 -17.89
CA THR A 326 15.27 -3.25 -17.98
C THR A 326 16.27 -4.01 -17.10
N ASP A 327 17.55 -3.65 -17.16
CA ASP A 327 18.59 -4.28 -16.32
C ASP A 327 18.35 -4.02 -14.84
N MET A 328 17.84 -2.82 -14.49
CA MET A 328 17.44 -2.51 -13.12
C MET A 328 16.26 -3.38 -12.67
N LEU A 329 15.26 -3.59 -13.51
CA LEU A 329 14.12 -4.44 -13.17
C LEU A 329 14.53 -5.88 -12.92
N ASP A 330 15.45 -6.42 -13.72
CA ASP A 330 16.00 -7.77 -13.53
C ASP A 330 16.76 -7.90 -12.21
N GLN A 331 17.53 -6.87 -11.81
CA GLN A 331 18.24 -6.85 -10.52
C GLN A 331 17.30 -6.82 -9.31
N TYR A 332 16.10 -6.27 -9.49
CA TYR A 332 15.09 -6.10 -8.46
C TYR A 332 14.02 -7.19 -8.50
N ALA A 333 14.10 -8.13 -9.44
CA ALA A 333 13.18 -9.24 -9.57
C ALA A 333 13.29 -10.19 -8.37
N MET A 334 12.16 -10.57 -7.80
CA MET A 334 12.10 -11.53 -6.70
C MET A 334 10.73 -12.21 -6.70
N LEU A 335 10.62 -13.46 -6.24
CA LEU A 335 9.31 -14.12 -6.19
C LEU A 335 8.43 -13.42 -5.15
N HIS A 336 7.22 -12.98 -5.53
CA HIS A 336 6.33 -12.24 -4.63
C HIS A 336 4.94 -12.85 -4.45
N GLY A 337 4.69 -14.05 -5.00
CA GLY A 337 3.43 -14.80 -4.86
C GLY A 337 2.17 -13.94 -4.67
N THR A 338 1.45 -14.12 -3.56
CA THR A 338 0.23 -13.35 -3.24
C THR A 338 0.45 -11.91 -2.78
N GLY A 339 1.71 -11.50 -2.63
CA GLY A 339 2.15 -10.21 -2.15
C GLY A 339 2.29 -9.12 -3.22
N ILE A 340 1.77 -9.25 -4.44
CA ILE A 340 1.72 -8.15 -5.41
C ILE A 340 0.29 -7.98 -5.91
N ASN A 341 -0.16 -6.74 -6.06
CA ASN A 341 -1.41 -6.45 -6.75
C ASN A 341 -1.21 -6.58 -8.28
N ARG A 342 -1.90 -7.52 -8.90
CA ARG A 342 -1.69 -7.90 -10.31
C ARG A 342 -2.71 -7.34 -11.28
N TRP A 343 -3.47 -6.32 -10.87
CA TRP A 343 -4.50 -5.74 -11.72
C TRP A 343 -4.66 -4.25 -11.50
N GLN A 344 -5.21 -3.62 -12.53
CA GLN A 344 -5.66 -2.26 -12.48
C GLN A 344 -7.07 -2.18 -11.91
N VAL A 345 -7.21 -1.32 -10.93
CA VAL A 345 -8.46 -0.81 -10.36
C VAL A 345 -9.17 0.15 -11.33
N PHE A 346 -10.48 0.31 -11.17
CA PHE A 346 -11.30 1.19 -12.03
C PHE A 346 -12.22 2.13 -11.25
N GLY A 347 -11.96 2.29 -9.95
CA GLY A 347 -12.66 3.26 -9.12
C GLY A 347 -12.43 4.70 -9.57
N THR A 348 -13.23 5.63 -9.05
CA THR A 348 -13.17 7.06 -9.42
C THR A 348 -11.77 7.64 -9.22
N PHE A 349 -11.11 7.32 -8.11
CA PHE A 349 -9.73 7.76 -7.81
C PHE A 349 -8.71 7.25 -8.85
N ALA A 350 -8.85 6.01 -9.28
CA ALA A 350 -8.00 5.39 -10.29
C ALA A 350 -8.12 6.13 -11.62
N MET A 351 -9.36 6.33 -12.06
CA MET A 351 -9.67 7.02 -13.30
C MET A 351 -9.26 8.50 -13.27
N GLU A 352 -9.48 9.22 -12.16
CA GLU A 352 -9.01 10.61 -12.02
C GLU A 352 -7.48 10.69 -12.08
N SER A 353 -6.77 9.77 -11.40
CA SER A 353 -5.31 9.68 -11.49
C SER A 353 -4.86 9.45 -12.94
N ASN A 354 -5.50 8.50 -13.62
CA ASN A 354 -5.20 8.17 -15.02
C ASN A 354 -5.49 9.33 -15.99
N LEU A 355 -6.57 10.09 -15.78
CA LEU A 355 -6.89 11.28 -16.55
C LEU A 355 -5.88 12.42 -16.34
N GLN A 356 -5.17 12.42 -15.22
CA GLN A 356 -4.04 13.33 -14.99
C GLN A 356 -2.70 12.78 -15.48
N GLY A 357 -2.70 11.63 -16.16
CA GLY A 357 -1.48 10.96 -16.62
C GLY A 357 -0.69 10.28 -15.52
N LEU A 358 -1.24 10.09 -14.32
CA LEU A 358 -0.62 9.32 -13.23
C LEU A 358 -0.96 7.82 -13.37
N PRO A 359 -0.17 6.90 -12.80
CA PRO A 359 -0.48 5.48 -12.83
C PRO A 359 -1.80 5.19 -12.11
N SER A 360 -2.42 4.05 -12.44
CA SER A 360 -3.75 3.72 -11.91
C SER A 360 -3.66 3.46 -10.40
N ALA A 361 -4.23 4.39 -9.64
CA ALA A 361 -4.24 4.35 -8.19
C ALA A 361 -5.52 3.66 -7.66
N GLY A 362 -5.36 2.63 -6.83
CA GLY A 362 -6.46 1.86 -6.23
C GLY A 362 -7.41 2.67 -5.37
N ALA A 363 -6.87 3.07 -4.23
CA ALA A 363 -7.49 3.85 -3.18
C ALA A 363 -6.37 4.20 -2.21
N GLN A 364 -6.60 5.16 -1.32
CA GLN A 364 -5.53 5.64 -0.43
C GLN A 364 -4.81 4.53 0.32
N SER A 365 -3.49 4.66 0.48
CA SER A 365 -2.67 3.56 0.97
C SER A 365 -2.88 3.30 2.47
N GLY A 366 -3.59 2.23 2.79
CA GLY A 366 -3.73 1.75 4.17
C GLY A 366 -2.38 1.31 4.76
N GLY A 367 -1.54 0.68 3.93
CA GLY A 367 -0.18 0.30 4.34
C GLY A 367 0.70 1.51 4.68
N THR A 368 0.52 2.64 3.98
CA THR A 368 1.22 3.90 4.32
C THR A 368 0.78 4.41 5.69
N CYS A 369 -0.53 4.40 5.94
CA CYS A 369 -1.07 4.75 7.26
C CYS A 369 -0.47 3.85 8.35
N ASP A 370 -0.41 2.54 8.13
CA ASP A 370 0.12 1.60 9.12
C ASP A 370 1.62 1.85 9.39
N ILE A 371 2.44 2.08 8.36
CA ILE A 371 3.86 2.42 8.57
C ILE A 371 4.00 3.76 9.32
N LEU A 372 3.23 4.78 8.95
CA LEU A 372 3.23 6.07 9.67
C LEU A 372 2.77 5.90 11.13
N LEU A 373 1.81 5.01 11.41
CA LEU A 373 1.41 4.69 12.78
C LEU A 373 2.54 4.02 13.57
N ALA A 374 3.29 3.11 12.95
CA ALA A 374 4.46 2.51 13.58
C ALA A 374 5.51 3.57 13.93
N LEU A 375 5.85 4.46 12.99
CA LEU A 375 6.74 5.59 13.22
C LEU A 375 6.21 6.48 14.35
N ASN A 376 4.92 6.76 14.36
CA ASN A 376 4.26 7.59 15.36
C ASN A 376 4.22 6.97 16.76
N THR A 377 4.27 5.64 16.83
CA THR A 377 4.25 4.86 18.08
C THR A 377 5.65 4.69 18.65
N LEU A 378 6.65 4.50 17.78
CA LEU A 378 8.03 4.24 18.19
C LEU A 378 8.82 5.53 18.40
N ASN A 379 8.57 6.59 17.61
CA ASN A 379 9.30 7.84 17.74
C ASN A 379 8.93 8.56 19.05
N PRO A 380 9.91 9.14 19.78
CA PRO A 380 9.64 9.86 21.04
C PRO A 380 8.79 11.11 20.84
N GLU A 381 8.79 11.70 19.64
CA GLU A 381 8.00 12.87 19.29
C GLU A 381 6.92 12.55 18.25
N SER A 382 5.93 13.44 18.11
CA SER A 382 4.93 13.33 17.06
C SER A 382 5.53 13.41 15.65
N ILE A 383 5.02 12.58 14.74
CA ILE A 383 5.32 12.74 13.31
C ILE A 383 4.64 13.99 12.74
N TYR A 384 3.56 14.46 13.39
CA TYR A 384 2.76 15.56 12.90
C TYR A 384 3.47 16.89 13.14
N GLY A 385 3.75 17.62 12.07
CA GLY A 385 4.59 18.83 12.11
C GLY A 385 6.10 18.54 12.06
N ASN A 386 6.50 17.26 12.03
CA ASN A 386 7.90 16.85 11.95
C ASN A 386 8.27 16.49 10.51
N ALA A 387 8.45 17.51 9.66
CA ALA A 387 8.80 17.33 8.26
C ALA A 387 10.14 16.59 8.06
N ALA A 388 11.06 16.69 9.02
CA ALA A 388 12.36 16.03 8.97
C ALA A 388 12.28 14.50 9.14
N LEU A 389 11.16 14.00 9.67
CA LEU A 389 10.84 12.57 9.81
C LEU A 389 9.81 12.12 8.77
N ALA A 390 8.68 12.84 8.68
CA ALA A 390 7.54 12.42 7.87
C ALA A 390 7.85 12.41 6.36
N LEU A 391 8.55 13.40 5.83
CA LEU A 391 8.86 13.49 4.40
C LEU A 391 9.87 12.42 3.91
N PRO A 392 11.04 12.22 4.57
CA PRO A 392 11.92 11.12 4.19
C PRO A 392 11.25 9.76 4.36
N ALA A 393 10.50 9.55 5.45
CA ALA A 393 9.70 8.32 5.60
C ALA A 393 8.72 8.15 4.43
N GLY A 394 8.02 9.22 4.04
CA GLY A 394 7.10 9.24 2.90
C GLY A 394 7.74 8.78 1.59
N LEU A 395 8.97 9.23 1.29
CA LEU A 395 9.70 8.77 0.11
C LEU A 395 9.98 7.26 0.14
N GLY A 396 10.48 6.75 1.28
CA GLY A 396 10.75 5.31 1.43
C GLY A 396 9.49 4.45 1.39
N ILE A 397 8.41 4.92 2.01
CA ILE A 397 7.09 4.25 1.96
C ILE A 397 6.57 4.21 0.53
N ALA A 398 6.57 5.35 -0.18
CA ALA A 398 6.12 5.43 -1.55
C ALA A 398 6.92 4.48 -2.46
N ALA A 399 8.25 4.47 -2.30
CA ALA A 399 9.13 3.58 -3.04
C ALA A 399 8.81 2.09 -2.78
N PHE A 400 8.63 1.70 -1.52
CA PHE A 400 8.25 0.34 -1.10
C PHE A 400 6.86 -0.07 -1.62
N MET A 401 5.87 0.82 -1.49
CA MET A 401 4.50 0.55 -1.90
C MET A 401 4.39 0.35 -3.41
N ASN A 402 5.10 1.20 -4.18
CA ASN A 402 5.16 1.07 -5.62
C ASN A 402 5.96 -0.18 -6.03
N PHE A 403 7.08 -0.47 -5.34
CA PHE A 403 7.86 -1.69 -5.55
C PHE A 403 7.00 -2.96 -5.48
N GLY A 404 6.08 -3.02 -4.50
CA GLY A 404 5.13 -4.13 -4.41
C GLY A 404 3.91 -4.08 -5.29
N GLY A 405 3.83 -3.08 -6.16
CA GLY A 405 2.63 -2.78 -6.93
C GLY A 405 1.39 -2.52 -6.07
N TYR A 406 1.55 -2.32 -4.76
CA TYR A 406 0.44 -2.13 -3.83
C TYR A 406 -0.26 -0.80 -4.08
N HIS A 407 0.53 0.26 -4.20
CA HIS A 407 0.08 1.63 -4.37
C HIS A 407 1.11 2.48 -5.12
N THR A 408 0.61 3.43 -5.89
CA THR A 408 1.38 4.44 -6.63
C THR A 408 1.88 5.56 -5.70
N PHE A 409 2.70 6.47 -6.21
CA PHE A 409 3.13 7.64 -5.44
C PHE A 409 1.96 8.56 -5.07
N ALA A 410 0.93 8.64 -5.92
CA ALA A 410 -0.26 9.44 -5.70
C ALA A 410 -1.12 8.97 -4.51
N GLU A 411 -1.02 7.70 -4.12
CA GLU A 411 -1.77 7.12 -2.98
C GLU A 411 -1.02 7.19 -1.65
N THR A 412 0.28 7.52 -1.69
CA THR A 412 1.22 7.28 -0.59
C THR A 412 1.85 8.59 -0.11
N PHE A 413 2.57 9.28 -0.98
CA PHE A 413 3.34 10.47 -0.60
C PHE A 413 2.49 11.62 -0.04
N PRO A 414 1.29 11.94 -0.58
CA PRO A 414 0.44 12.99 -0.02
C PRO A 414 0.02 12.77 1.45
N ILE A 415 -0.05 11.51 1.90
CA ILE A 415 -0.36 11.18 3.30
C ILE A 415 0.77 11.65 4.22
N ALA A 416 2.01 11.43 3.80
CA ALA A 416 3.19 11.85 4.54
C ALA A 416 3.36 13.38 4.54
N GLU A 417 2.99 14.05 3.45
CA GLU A 417 2.98 15.51 3.38
C GLU A 417 1.93 16.13 4.31
N ALA A 418 0.74 15.55 4.38
CA ALA A 418 -0.28 15.98 5.34
C ALA A 418 0.22 15.82 6.79
N ALA A 419 0.91 14.72 7.10
CA ALA A 419 1.55 14.53 8.39
C ALA A 419 2.63 15.59 8.66
N ALA A 420 3.54 15.81 7.71
CA ALA A 420 4.59 16.83 7.80
C ALA A 420 4.04 18.24 8.01
N ALA A 421 2.93 18.59 7.35
CA ALA A 421 2.24 19.87 7.47
C ALA A 421 1.35 19.98 8.72
N ASN A 422 1.22 18.91 9.51
CA ASN A 422 0.32 18.84 10.66
C ASN A 422 -1.16 19.09 10.29
N THR A 423 -1.58 18.60 9.12
CA THR A 423 -2.95 18.76 8.61
C THR A 423 -3.64 17.41 8.50
N PRO A 424 -4.96 17.32 8.71
CA PRO A 424 -5.70 16.11 8.40
C PRO A 424 -5.59 15.74 6.92
N TYR A 425 -5.32 14.47 6.63
CA TYR A 425 -5.42 13.91 5.30
C TYR A 425 -6.89 13.59 5.00
N VAL A 426 -7.42 14.20 3.93
CA VAL A 426 -8.83 14.08 3.55
C VAL A 426 -8.91 13.52 2.12
N PRO A 427 -9.11 12.20 1.96
CA PRO A 427 -9.09 11.54 0.65
C PRO A 427 -10.11 12.07 -0.36
N SER A 428 -11.23 12.60 0.12
CA SER A 428 -12.29 13.17 -0.72
C SER A 428 -11.93 14.52 -1.33
N ASN A 429 -10.83 15.16 -0.90
CA ASN A 429 -10.34 16.40 -1.49
C ASN A 429 -9.37 16.10 -2.64
N SER A 430 -9.90 15.60 -3.76
CA SER A 430 -9.11 15.17 -4.92
C SER A 430 -8.23 16.27 -5.52
N VAL A 431 -8.62 17.54 -5.41
CA VAL A 431 -7.80 18.70 -5.83
C VAL A 431 -6.53 18.85 -4.98
N ALA A 432 -6.61 18.55 -3.68
CA ALA A 432 -5.44 18.56 -2.80
C ALA A 432 -4.58 17.29 -2.96
N THR A 433 -5.20 16.16 -3.29
CA THR A 433 -4.54 14.86 -3.38
C THR A 433 -3.86 14.62 -4.72
N HIS A 434 -4.46 15.08 -5.82
CA HIS A 434 -3.97 14.92 -7.19
C HIS A 434 -3.42 16.24 -7.74
N GLN A 435 -2.38 16.75 -7.08
CA GLN A 435 -1.69 17.91 -7.62
C GLN A 435 -0.78 17.48 -8.79
N PRO A 436 -0.84 18.20 -9.93
CA PRO A 436 -0.08 17.84 -11.13
C PRO A 436 1.44 17.96 -10.94
N ASP A 437 1.90 18.56 -9.84
CA ASP A 437 3.30 18.76 -9.51
C ASP A 437 3.87 17.72 -8.50
N LEU A 438 3.13 16.62 -8.24
CA LEU A 438 3.51 15.60 -7.25
C LEU A 438 4.97 15.15 -7.40
N TYR A 439 5.39 14.79 -8.61
CA TYR A 439 6.73 14.28 -8.86
C TYR A 439 7.82 15.34 -8.61
N GLN A 440 7.55 16.62 -8.93
CA GLN A 440 8.45 17.73 -8.63
C GLN A 440 8.55 17.99 -7.12
N ARG A 441 7.45 17.83 -6.38
CA ARG A 441 7.46 17.96 -4.92
C ARG A 441 8.25 16.82 -4.27
N MET A 442 8.11 15.59 -4.76
CA MET A 442 8.91 14.45 -4.33
C MET A 442 10.40 14.63 -4.62
N GLU A 443 10.76 15.07 -5.83
CA GLU A 443 12.15 15.36 -6.23
C GLU A 443 12.80 16.38 -5.28
N LYS A 444 12.11 17.50 -4.97
CA LYS A 444 12.62 18.51 -4.02
C LYS A 444 12.88 17.96 -2.61
N VAL A 445 12.11 16.96 -2.18
CA VAL A 445 12.38 16.27 -0.91
C VAL A 445 13.55 15.31 -1.07
N ALA A 446 13.61 14.57 -2.18
CA ALA A 446 14.70 13.64 -2.48
C ALA A 446 16.05 14.36 -2.55
N GLU A 447 16.15 15.54 -3.15
CA GLU A 447 17.38 16.34 -3.19
C GLU A 447 18.00 16.57 -1.80
N ARG A 448 17.15 16.68 -0.77
CA ARG A 448 17.58 16.94 0.61
C ARG A 448 17.82 15.67 1.40
N CYS A 449 17.13 14.58 1.07
CA CYS A 449 17.10 13.36 1.89
C CYS A 449 17.82 12.18 1.25
N SER A 450 18.00 12.17 -0.07
CA SER A 450 18.65 11.11 -0.84
C SER A 450 19.29 11.76 -2.07
N PRO A 451 20.41 12.52 -1.93
CA PRO A 451 20.98 13.27 -3.04
C PRO A 451 21.33 12.39 -4.25
N GLU A 452 22.01 11.26 -4.04
CA GLU A 452 22.35 10.30 -5.10
C GLU A 452 21.11 9.65 -5.73
N GLY A 453 20.10 9.31 -4.91
CA GLY A 453 18.82 8.81 -5.43
C GLY A 453 18.05 9.87 -6.22
N SER A 454 18.16 11.14 -5.82
CA SER A 454 17.54 12.29 -6.47
C SER A 454 18.12 12.58 -7.84
N GLU A 455 19.44 12.42 -8.02
CA GLU A 455 20.08 12.59 -9.33
C GLU A 455 19.50 11.61 -10.35
N LYS A 456 19.34 10.34 -9.97
CA LYS A 456 18.72 9.32 -10.83
C LYS A 456 17.23 9.56 -11.03
N LEU A 457 16.50 9.93 -9.98
CA LEU A 457 15.09 10.29 -10.07
C LEU A 457 14.86 11.44 -11.07
N ALA A 458 15.73 12.47 -11.05
CA ALA A 458 15.66 13.58 -11.99
C ALA A 458 15.88 13.13 -13.45
N GLN A 459 16.79 12.19 -13.71
CA GLN A 459 16.98 11.60 -15.04
C GLN A 459 15.70 10.88 -15.52
N PHE A 460 15.10 10.05 -14.65
CA PHE A 460 13.83 9.39 -14.97
C PHE A 460 12.69 10.40 -15.20
N ARG A 461 12.65 11.51 -14.45
CA ARG A 461 11.66 12.58 -14.63
C ARG A 461 11.85 13.30 -15.98
N GLN A 462 13.09 13.49 -16.40
CA GLN A 462 13.39 14.08 -17.71
C GLN A 462 12.89 13.16 -18.84
N SER A 463 13.17 11.86 -18.77
CA SER A 463 12.64 10.87 -19.73
C SER A 463 11.11 10.85 -19.71
N HIS A 464 10.49 10.90 -18.53
CA HIS A 464 9.03 10.99 -18.37
C HIS A 464 8.44 12.18 -19.10
N ALA A 465 9.01 13.37 -18.88
CA ALA A 465 8.56 14.60 -19.53
C ALA A 465 8.75 14.56 -21.05
N GLN A 466 9.88 14.03 -21.53
CA GLN A 466 10.17 13.89 -22.97
C GLN A 466 9.17 12.95 -23.67
N VAL A 467 8.90 11.78 -23.07
CA VAL A 467 7.93 10.81 -23.62
C VAL A 467 6.52 11.42 -23.61
N LEU A 468 6.13 12.07 -22.51
CA LEU A 468 4.80 12.68 -22.39
C LEU A 468 4.61 13.83 -23.40
N GLU A 469 5.62 14.67 -23.60
CA GLU A 469 5.57 15.75 -24.59
C GLU A 469 5.44 15.20 -26.02
N THR A 470 6.18 14.14 -26.34
CA THR A 470 6.07 13.45 -27.64
C THR A 470 4.65 12.89 -27.84
N LEU A 471 4.07 12.27 -26.80
CA LEU A 471 2.70 11.77 -26.83
C LEU A 471 1.69 12.89 -27.06
N ARG A 472 1.81 14.02 -26.37
CA ARG A 472 0.92 15.19 -26.54
C ARG A 472 0.97 15.75 -27.96
N GLN A 473 2.15 15.82 -28.56
CA GLN A 473 2.31 16.27 -29.94
C GLN A 473 1.64 15.34 -30.96
N GLN A 474 1.66 14.03 -30.69
CA GLN A 474 1.05 13.00 -31.54
C GLN A 474 -0.45 12.83 -31.30
N HIS A 475 -0.92 13.12 -30.08
CA HIS A 475 -2.25 12.83 -29.59
C HIS A 475 -2.78 13.99 -28.73
N PRO A 476 -3.47 14.98 -29.34
CA PRO A 476 -4.01 16.13 -28.61
C PRO A 476 -5.04 15.77 -27.54
N ASP A 477 -5.64 14.57 -27.60
CA ASP A 477 -6.57 14.02 -26.59
C ASP A 477 -5.89 13.64 -25.26
N VAL A 478 -4.55 13.64 -25.21
CA VAL A 478 -3.78 13.51 -23.96
C VAL A 478 -3.91 14.77 -23.09
N GLU A 479 -4.22 15.93 -23.68
CA GLU A 479 -4.52 17.17 -22.95
C GLU A 479 -6.03 17.42 -22.87
N SER A 480 -6.68 16.84 -21.86
CA SER A 480 -7.90 17.41 -21.28
C SER A 480 -8.16 16.78 -19.92
N PRO A 481 -8.20 17.55 -18.80
CA PRO A 481 -8.96 17.10 -17.65
C PRO A 481 -10.41 16.95 -18.14
N ALA A 482 -10.89 15.72 -18.31
CA ALA A 482 -12.26 15.49 -18.75
C ALA A 482 -13.21 16.16 -17.74
N PRO A 483 -13.92 17.23 -18.12
CA PRO A 483 -14.68 18.05 -17.16
C PRO A 483 -15.96 17.35 -16.69
N SER A 484 -16.29 16.19 -17.26
CA SER A 484 -17.48 15.42 -16.93
C SER A 484 -17.14 13.93 -16.86
N VAL A 485 -16.85 13.47 -15.65
CA VAL A 485 -16.91 12.06 -15.31
C VAL A 485 -18.37 11.74 -15.00
N GLU A 486 -19.03 10.97 -15.84
CA GLU A 486 -20.35 10.41 -15.49
C GLU A 486 -20.16 9.11 -14.70
N PHE A 487 -20.68 9.10 -13.47
CA PHE A 487 -20.64 7.94 -12.60
C PHE A 487 -21.87 7.06 -12.85
N HIS A 488 -21.66 5.79 -13.23
CA HIS A 488 -22.74 4.81 -13.27
C HIS A 488 -22.89 4.10 -11.92
N ALA A 489 -23.27 4.85 -10.89
CA ALA A 489 -24.06 4.27 -9.81
C ALA A 489 -25.44 4.90 -9.86
N SER A 490 -26.47 4.08 -9.64
CA SER A 490 -27.80 4.61 -9.46
C SER A 490 -27.80 5.58 -8.29
N ALA A 491 -28.65 6.61 -8.34
CA ALA A 491 -28.85 7.52 -7.21
C ALA A 491 -29.13 6.75 -5.90
N GLN A 492 -29.77 5.58 -6.01
CA GLN A 492 -29.99 4.65 -4.91
C GLN A 492 -28.69 4.03 -4.38
N GLN A 493 -27.78 3.54 -5.23
CA GLN A 493 -26.49 3.01 -4.79
C GLN A 493 -25.66 4.06 -4.05
N ILE A 494 -25.66 5.31 -4.53
CA ILE A 494 -24.97 6.42 -3.87
C ILE A 494 -25.63 6.76 -2.52
N ALA A 495 -26.97 6.73 -2.45
CA ALA A 495 -27.71 6.94 -1.21
C ALA A 495 -27.50 5.80 -0.20
N ASP A 496 -27.45 4.55 -0.66
CA ASP A 496 -27.22 3.36 0.16
C ASP A 496 -25.80 3.35 0.74
N TRP A 497 -24.81 3.78 -0.02
CA TRP A 497 -23.44 3.94 0.48
C TRP A 497 -23.28 5.08 1.49
N ARG A 498 -24.12 6.12 1.40
CA ARG A 498 -24.12 7.25 2.35
C ARG A 498 -24.88 6.97 3.64
N THR A 499 -25.75 5.95 3.65
CA THR A 499 -26.66 5.66 4.79
C THR A 499 -26.24 4.44 5.61
N ARG A 500 -25.25 3.67 5.14
CA ARG A 500 -24.63 2.57 5.91
C ARG A 500 -23.38 3.08 6.61
N ASN A 501 -23.58 3.62 7.82
CA ASN A 501 -22.53 3.80 8.82
C ASN A 501 -22.28 2.48 9.56
#